data_AF-A0A6J4YME2-F1
#
_entry.id   AF-A0A6J4YME2-F1
#
_cell.length_a   1.000
_cell.length_b   1.000
_cell.length_c   1.000
_cell.angle_alpha   90.00
_cell.angle_beta   90.00
_cell.angle_gamma   90.00
#
_symmetry.space_group_name_H-M   'P 1'
#
loop_
_entity.id
_entity.type
_entity.pdbx_description
1 polymer ?
#
loop_
_entity_poly.entity_id
_entity_poly.type
_entity_poly.pdbx_seq_one_letter_code
_entity_poly.pdbx_strand_id
1 'polypeptide(L)'
;MSVTGCCHQSIIQFAETAYREIKYENDNLYGVYGGLHISPFEDWDPKYDDLVLSLGKYGFEKIGCNHCTGILCAKKFISAGYPVVKGSAQNRSKDKAYLGNGDKIGFGIEV
;
A
#
# COMPACT_ATOMS: atom_id res chain seq x y z
N MET A 1 4.93 -0.09 -11.88
CA MET A 1 3.90 -0.29 -10.83
C MET A 1 4.05 -1.68 -10.25
N SER A 2 3.76 -1.85 -8.97
CA SER A 2 3.92 -3.11 -8.23
C SER A 2 2.57 -3.63 -7.76
N VAL A 3 2.22 -4.88 -8.07
CA VAL A 3 0.94 -5.50 -7.67
C VAL A 3 1.21 -6.71 -6.78
N THR A 4 0.61 -6.74 -5.60
CA THR A 4 0.75 -7.84 -4.64
C THR A 4 -0.60 -8.44 -4.25
N GLY A 5 -0.66 -9.76 -4.04
CA GLY A 5 -1.84 -10.42 -3.49
C GLY A 5 -1.93 -10.22 -1.97
N CYS A 6 -1.23 -11.06 -1.23
CA CYS A 6 -1.14 -10.98 0.24
C CYS A 6 0.27 -10.59 0.74
N CYS A 7 1.30 -10.61 -0.12
CA CYS A 7 2.69 -10.19 0.16
C CYS A 7 3.34 -10.80 1.44
N HIS A 8 3.26 -12.13 1.60
CA HIS A 8 3.80 -12.83 2.77
C HIS A 8 5.32 -12.65 2.93
N GLN A 9 6.04 -12.38 1.84
CA GLN A 9 7.46 -12.07 1.84
C GLN A 9 7.80 -10.67 2.41
N SER A 10 6.84 -9.91 2.94
CA SER A 10 6.94 -8.49 3.33
C SER A 10 7.03 -7.52 2.14
N ILE A 11 6.28 -6.41 2.23
CA ILE A 11 6.32 -5.36 1.22
C ILE A 11 7.69 -4.68 1.12
N ILE A 12 8.46 -4.64 2.22
CA ILE A 12 9.80 -4.05 2.22
C ILE A 12 10.74 -4.87 1.35
N GLN A 13 10.79 -6.18 1.55
CA GLN A 13 11.65 -7.04 0.75
C GLN A 13 11.24 -7.03 -0.73
N PHE A 14 9.95 -6.93 -1.00
CA PHE A 14 9.43 -6.78 -2.36
C PHE A 14 9.88 -5.46 -3.00
N ALA A 15 9.72 -4.32 -2.30
CA ALA A 15 10.13 -3.00 -2.78
C ALA A 15 11.65 -2.91 -2.94
N GLU A 16 12.41 -3.46 -2.00
CA GLU A 16 13.88 -3.51 -2.03
C GLU A 16 14.39 -4.32 -3.22
N THR A 17 13.81 -5.50 -3.48
CA THR A 17 14.17 -6.32 -4.64
C THR A 17 13.87 -5.58 -5.93
N ALA A 18 12.70 -4.94 -6.02
CA ALA A 18 12.33 -4.15 -7.18
C ALA A 18 13.28 -2.96 -7.40
N TYR A 19 13.65 -2.25 -6.34
CA TYR A 19 14.59 -1.13 -6.39
C TYR A 19 16.00 -1.55 -6.79
N ARG A 20 16.48 -2.71 -6.32
CA ARG A 20 17.85 -3.17 -6.58
C ARG A 20 18.03 -3.85 -7.93
N GLU A 21 17.05 -4.67 -8.34
CA GLU A 21 17.22 -5.59 -9.47
C GLU A 21 16.56 -5.08 -10.77
N ILE A 22 15.59 -4.18 -10.67
CA ILE A 22 14.92 -3.61 -11.84
C ILE A 22 15.49 -2.20 -12.04
N LYS A 23 16.18 -1.97 -13.17
CA LYS A 23 16.66 -0.63 -13.54
C LYS A 23 15.62 0.10 -14.36
N TYR A 24 15.27 1.31 -13.96
CA TYR A 24 14.33 2.18 -14.66
C TYR A 24 14.78 3.64 -14.50
N GLU A 25 14.20 4.55 -15.28
CA GLU A 25 14.59 5.96 -15.19
C GLU A 25 14.31 6.51 -13.78
N ASN A 26 15.37 7.01 -13.13
CA ASN A 26 15.40 7.63 -11.81
C ASN A 26 15.08 6.73 -10.59
N ASP A 27 15.01 5.41 -10.72
CA ASP A 27 14.72 4.47 -9.62
C ASP A 27 13.49 4.86 -8.74
N ASN A 28 12.55 5.62 -9.31
CA ASN A 28 11.32 6.07 -8.66
C ASN A 28 10.14 5.08 -8.73
N LEU A 29 9.79 4.47 -7.59
CA LEU A 29 8.67 3.55 -7.51
C LEU A 29 7.32 4.31 -7.60
N TYR A 30 6.72 4.34 -8.80
CA TYR A 30 5.51 5.12 -9.04
C TYR A 30 4.29 4.72 -8.18
N GLY A 31 4.07 3.43 -7.92
CA GLY A 31 2.96 3.03 -7.07
C GLY A 31 2.82 1.54 -6.83
N VAL A 32 2.10 1.22 -5.76
CA VAL A 32 1.86 -0.14 -5.26
C VAL A 32 0.36 -0.38 -5.05
N TYR A 33 -0.12 -1.56 -5.42
CA TYR A 33 -1.51 -1.98 -5.21
C TYR A 33 -1.58 -3.42 -4.68
N GLY A 34 -2.33 -3.66 -3.61
CA GLY A 34 -2.52 -5.00 -3.06
C GLY A 34 -2.52 -5.12 -1.54
N GLY A 35 -2.47 -6.36 -1.06
CA GLY A 35 -2.19 -6.68 0.33
C GLY A 35 -0.71 -6.52 0.64
N LEU A 36 -0.37 -5.69 1.62
CA LEU A 36 1.02 -5.35 2.00
C LEU A 36 1.57 -6.21 3.14
N HIS A 37 0.73 -7.02 3.80
CA HIS A 37 1.06 -7.89 4.95
C HIS A 37 1.73 -7.20 6.15
N ILE A 38 1.42 -5.92 6.38
CA ILE A 38 2.03 -5.14 7.48
C ILE A 38 1.32 -5.41 8.82
N SER A 39 -0.01 -5.39 8.81
CA SER A 39 -0.86 -5.73 9.96
C SER A 39 -1.91 -6.73 9.49
N PRO A 40 -1.55 -8.01 9.33
CA PRO A 40 -2.54 -9.04 9.07
C PRO A 40 -3.51 -9.06 10.27
N PHE A 41 -4.81 -8.86 9.99
CA PHE A 41 -5.91 -8.99 10.96
C PHE A 41 -6.11 -7.88 12.01
N GLU A 42 -5.73 -6.64 11.72
CA GLU A 42 -5.97 -5.46 12.60
C GLU A 42 -5.23 -5.49 13.95
N ASP A 43 -4.32 -6.44 14.15
CA ASP A 43 -3.41 -6.46 15.29
C ASP A 43 -2.25 -5.49 15.02
N TRP A 44 -2.12 -4.45 15.85
CA TRP A 44 -1.12 -3.39 15.68
C TRP A 44 -0.19 -3.31 16.87
N ASP A 45 1.01 -3.83 16.68
CA ASP A 45 2.15 -3.66 17.56
C ASP A 45 2.96 -2.40 17.15
N PRO A 46 3.44 -1.57 18.09
CA PRO A 46 4.30 -0.42 17.81
C PRO A 46 5.49 -0.71 16.88
N LYS A 47 6.01 -1.95 16.83
CA LYS A 47 7.07 -2.34 15.87
C LYS A 47 6.67 -2.16 14.40
N TYR A 48 5.37 -2.14 14.08
CA TYR A 48 4.90 -1.90 12.71
C TYR A 48 4.98 -0.43 12.31
N ASP A 49 5.08 0.50 13.27
CA ASP A 49 5.31 1.91 12.96
C ASP A 49 6.68 2.11 12.26
N ASP A 50 7.71 1.35 12.64
CA ASP A 50 9.01 1.35 11.95
C ASP A 50 8.94 0.79 10.52
N LEU A 51 8.04 -0.16 10.29
CA LEU A 51 7.77 -0.73 8.97
C LEU A 51 7.09 0.31 8.07
N VAL A 52 6.11 1.05 8.61
CA VAL A 52 5.49 2.20 7.92
C VAL A 52 6.54 3.23 7.52
N LEU A 53 7.36 3.67 8.47
CA LEU A 53 8.43 4.65 8.22
C LEU A 53 9.41 4.17 7.14
N SER A 54 9.77 2.88 7.18
CA SER A 54 10.65 2.28 6.17
C SER A 54 10.01 2.26 4.78
N LEU A 55 8.68 2.04 4.68
CA LEU A 55 7.97 2.14 3.41
C LEU A 55 8.05 3.55 2.80
N GLY A 56 8.13 4.59 3.64
CA GLY A 56 8.26 5.98 3.21
C GLY A 56 9.56 6.26 2.45
N LYS A 57 10.63 5.52 2.74
CA LYS A 57 11.92 5.66 2.06
C LYS A 57 11.85 5.34 0.56
N TYR A 58 10.89 4.50 0.16
CA TYR A 58 10.70 4.09 -1.23
C TYR A 58 9.91 5.11 -2.07
N GLY A 59 9.37 6.16 -1.45
CA GLY A 59 8.85 7.32 -2.19
C GLY A 59 7.64 7.04 -3.09
N PHE A 60 6.80 6.05 -2.78
CA PHE A 60 5.63 5.72 -3.59
C PHE A 60 4.71 6.93 -3.80
N GLU A 61 4.36 7.25 -5.05
CA GLU A 61 3.43 8.35 -5.36
C GLU A 61 1.96 7.95 -5.22
N LYS A 62 1.63 6.65 -5.38
CA LYS A 62 0.28 6.12 -5.18
C LYS A 62 0.31 4.77 -4.46
N ILE A 63 -0.43 4.68 -3.35
CA ILE A 63 -0.57 3.46 -2.56
C ILE A 63 -2.04 3.01 -2.55
N GLY A 64 -2.33 1.88 -3.17
CA GLY A 64 -3.62 1.20 -3.09
C GLY A 64 -3.53 -0.02 -2.17
N CYS A 65 -3.50 0.20 -0.85
CA CYS A 65 -3.49 -0.88 0.12
C CYS A 65 -4.89 -1.48 0.29
N ASN A 66 -5.02 -2.81 0.24
CA ASN A 66 -6.29 -3.51 0.47
C ASN A 66 -6.07 -4.91 1.06
N HIS A 67 -7.07 -5.79 0.93
CA HIS A 67 -7.02 -7.21 1.28
C HIS A 67 -6.60 -7.48 2.74
N CYS A 68 -5.36 -7.92 2.98
CA CYS A 68 -4.83 -8.28 4.29
C CYS A 68 -4.23 -7.11 5.06
N THR A 69 -4.07 -5.94 4.43
CA THR A 69 -3.42 -4.77 5.04
C THR A 69 -4.23 -4.20 6.21
N GLY A 70 -5.56 -4.39 6.20
CA GLY A 70 -6.46 -3.95 7.25
C GLY A 70 -6.77 -2.44 7.22
N ILE A 71 -7.94 -2.07 7.75
CA ILE A 71 -8.41 -0.68 7.80
C ILE A 71 -7.50 0.19 8.67
N LEU A 72 -7.00 -0.39 9.77
CA LEU A 72 -6.16 0.30 10.73
C LEU A 72 -4.84 0.78 10.10
N CYS A 73 -4.18 -0.09 9.34
CA CYS A 73 -2.95 0.26 8.63
C CYS A 73 -3.18 1.37 7.59
N ALA A 74 -4.27 1.26 6.81
CA ALA A 74 -4.64 2.29 5.84
C ALA A 74 -4.88 3.65 6.52
N LYS A 75 -5.56 3.69 7.66
CA LYS A 75 -5.78 4.91 8.45
C LYS A 75 -4.48 5.49 9.00
N LYS A 76 -3.54 4.65 9.47
CA LYS A 76 -2.23 5.09 9.93
C LYS A 76 -1.39 5.67 8.79
N PHE A 77 -1.39 5.04 7.61
CA PHE A 77 -0.74 5.58 6.42
C PHE A 77 -1.29 6.95 6.04
N ILE A 78 -2.63 7.09 6.00
CA ILE A 78 -3.27 8.39 5.75
C ILE A 78 -2.87 9.42 6.80
N SER A 79 -2.85 9.04 8.08
CA SER A 79 -2.48 9.95 9.18
C SER A 79 -1.02 10.36 9.14
N ALA A 80 -0.13 9.50 8.64
CA ALA A 80 1.29 9.76 8.44
C ALA A 80 1.58 10.48 7.10
N GLY A 81 0.55 10.84 6.32
CA GLY A 81 0.69 11.63 5.09
C GLY A 81 1.06 10.84 3.84
N TYR A 82 0.98 9.51 3.88
CA TYR A 82 1.25 8.67 2.71
C TYR A 82 0.16 8.86 1.65
N PRO A 83 0.50 8.77 0.34
CA PRO A 83 -0.45 9.00 -0.74
C PRO A 83 -1.34 7.76 -0.98
N VAL A 84 -2.17 7.43 0.02
CA VAL A 84 -3.13 6.34 -0.05
C VAL A 84 -4.33 6.76 -0.91
N VAL A 85 -4.66 5.91 -1.90
CA VAL A 85 -5.88 6.07 -2.68
C VAL A 85 -7.06 5.54 -1.88
N LYS A 86 -7.97 6.45 -1.53
CA LYS A 86 -9.19 6.17 -0.76
C LYS A 86 -10.27 5.55 -1.64
N GLY A 87 -11.10 4.69 -1.04
CA GLY A 87 -12.21 4.04 -1.73
C GLY A 87 -13.57 4.70 -1.49
N SER A 88 -14.60 4.14 -2.12
CA SER A 88 -15.98 4.61 -2.03
C SER A 88 -16.72 4.10 -0.78
N ALA A 89 -16.21 3.04 -0.14
CA ALA A 89 -16.91 2.25 0.88
C ALA A 89 -18.26 1.68 0.42
N GLN A 90 -18.42 1.40 -0.87
CA GLN A 90 -19.64 0.80 -1.42
C GLN A 90 -19.53 -0.73 -1.52
N ASN A 91 -20.61 -1.40 -1.93
CA ASN A 91 -20.65 -2.84 -2.21
C ASN A 91 -20.15 -3.72 -1.04
N ARG A 92 -20.59 -3.39 0.18
CA ARG A 92 -20.21 -4.05 1.46
C ARG A 92 -18.74 -3.87 1.88
N SER A 93 -18.03 -2.90 1.27
CA SER A 93 -16.74 -2.44 1.79
C SER A 93 -16.94 -1.68 3.10
N LYS A 94 -16.02 -1.84 4.05
CA LYS A 94 -16.24 -1.40 5.44
C LYS A 94 -15.86 0.06 5.72
N ASP A 95 -14.95 0.64 4.94
CA ASP A 95 -14.39 1.97 5.21
C ASP A 95 -13.91 2.64 3.92
N LYS A 96 -13.79 3.98 3.93
CA LYS A 96 -13.28 4.80 2.81
C LYS A 96 -11.75 4.90 2.83
N ALA A 97 -11.10 4.52 3.91
CA ALA A 97 -9.65 4.60 4.08
C ALA A 97 -8.84 3.78 3.06
N TYR A 98 -9.48 2.86 2.34
CA TYR A 98 -8.82 1.96 1.39
C TYR A 98 -9.72 1.65 0.20
N LEU A 99 -9.15 1.14 -0.90
CA LEU A 99 -9.89 0.72 -2.08
C LEU A 99 -10.71 -0.56 -1.79
N GLY A 100 -12.03 -0.45 -1.91
CA GLY A 100 -12.99 -1.50 -1.67
C GLY A 100 -13.52 -2.16 -2.95
N ASN A 101 -14.61 -2.91 -2.80
CA ASN A 101 -15.25 -3.65 -3.87
C ASN A 101 -15.81 -2.71 -4.96
N GLY A 102 -15.24 -2.81 -6.16
CA GLY A 102 -15.65 -2.02 -7.33
C GLY A 102 -14.94 -0.69 -7.47
N ASP A 103 -14.08 -0.30 -6.52
CA ASP A 103 -13.22 0.87 -6.66
C ASP A 103 -12.10 0.60 -7.66
N LYS A 104 -11.63 1.66 -8.33
CA LYS A 104 -10.58 1.59 -9.34
C LYS A 104 -9.40 2.47 -8.95
N ILE A 105 -8.21 2.09 -9.41
CA ILE A 105 -6.99 2.87 -9.28
C ILE A 105 -6.27 2.89 -10.63
N GLY A 106 -5.89 4.08 -11.07
CA GLY A 106 -5.15 4.30 -12.31
C GLY A 106 -3.70 4.63 -12.05
N PHE A 107 -2.82 3.96 -12.78
CA PHE A 107 -1.41 4.28 -12.86
C PHE A 107 -1.11 4.76 -14.28
N GLY A 108 -0.75 6.04 -14.44
CA GLY A 108 -0.54 6.65 -15.77
C GLY A 108 -1.82 6.95 -16.56
N ILE A 109 -3.00 6.74 -15.98
CA ILE A 109 -4.31 7.09 -16.55
C ILE A 109 -5.22 7.65 -15.45
N GLU A 110 -6.18 8.50 -15.83
CA GLU A 110 -7.33 8.86 -14.98
C GLU A 110 -8.43 7.79 -15.10
N VAL A 111 -9.14 7.54 -14.00
CA VAL A 111 -10.12 6.44 -13.88
C VAL A 111 -11.36 6.88 -13.11
#